data_AF-H2XX95-F1
#
_entry.id   AF-H2XX95-F1
#
_cell.length_a   1.000
_cell.length_b   1.000
_cell.length_c   1.000
_cell.angle_alpha   90.00
_cell.angle_beta   90.00
_cell.angle_gamma   90.00
#
_symmetry.space_group_name_H-M   'P 1'
#
loop_
_entity.id
_entity.type
_entity.pdbx_description
1 polymer ?
#
loop_
_entity_poly.entity_id
_entity_poly.type
_entity_poly.pdbx_seq_one_letter_code
_entity_poly.pdbx_strand_id
1 'polypeptide(L)'
;MLKVSYLAPLYYIIYSNTHTGLLWNEVRELWDEGPRNYIIQLWNVLDFFMLLILITSFASSFISHRNSWIAQQRWDEIFKENATFVECDHMSGNITLFGQLVNVDVPRWMCYYSYKHADRANWYGSDPQLIAEALYSFGIVLSFTRICYILEVNEKFGPLQISLLSTVGDIIKWSGIFFMIFGAFLLGLFNL
;
A
#
# COMPACT_ATOMS: atom_id res chain seq x y z
N MET A 1 2.52 -11.77 21.82
CA MET A 1 1.57 -10.64 21.89
C MET A 1 2.19 -9.24 22.07
N LEU A 2 3.53 -9.01 22.11
CA LEU A 2 4.10 -7.67 22.42
C LEU A 2 5.18 -7.12 21.47
N LYS A 3 5.65 -7.85 20.44
CA LYS A 3 6.80 -7.39 19.63
C LYS A 3 6.46 -6.35 18.54
N VAL A 4 5.20 -6.22 18.12
CA VAL A 4 4.81 -5.31 17.02
C VAL A 4 4.38 -3.91 17.52
N SER A 5 4.05 -3.76 18.81
CA SER A 5 3.43 -2.53 19.33
C SER A 5 4.37 -1.34 19.48
N TYR A 6 5.68 -1.54 19.64
CA TYR A 6 6.61 -0.43 19.91
C TYR A 6 7.19 0.22 18.64
N LEU A 7 7.29 -0.53 17.53
CA LEU A 7 7.82 -0.02 16.26
C LEU A 7 6.75 0.60 15.36
N ALA A 8 5.50 0.15 15.48
CA ALA A 8 4.36 0.71 14.74
C ALA A 8 4.21 2.24 14.94
N PRO A 9 4.17 2.80 16.16
CA PRO A 9 4.00 4.25 16.33
C PRO A 9 5.17 5.05 15.74
N LEU A 10 6.40 4.55 15.87
CA LEU A 10 7.59 5.20 15.30
C LEU A 10 7.56 5.19 13.76
N TYR A 11 7.17 4.06 13.17
CA TYR A 11 6.91 3.95 11.72
C TYR A 11 5.86 4.97 11.29
N TYR A 12 4.69 5.02 11.94
CA TYR A 12 3.61 5.95 11.58
C TYR A 12 4.02 7.43 11.73
N ILE A 13 4.79 7.78 12.77
CA ILE A 13 5.26 9.15 13.01
C ILE A 13 6.30 9.58 11.96
N ILE A 14 7.27 8.73 11.64
CA ILE A 14 8.27 9.04 10.60
C ILE A 14 7.59 9.14 9.24
N TYR A 15 6.66 8.23 8.95
CA TYR A 15 5.93 8.23 7.70
C TYR A 15 5.06 9.47 7.51
N SER A 16 4.30 9.86 8.54
CA SER A 16 3.42 11.02 8.44
C SER A 16 4.24 12.27 8.18
N ASN A 17 5.26 12.55 9.00
CA ASN A 17 5.97 13.83 8.92
C ASN A 17 6.75 14.01 7.60
N THR A 18 7.45 12.98 7.13
CA THR A 18 8.27 13.09 5.92
C THR A 18 7.41 13.21 4.67
N HIS A 19 6.37 12.38 4.54
CA HIS A 19 5.56 12.35 3.33
C HIS A 19 4.56 13.52 3.26
N THR A 20 4.03 13.99 4.40
CA THR A 20 3.14 15.17 4.39
C THR A 20 3.88 16.45 4.05
N GLY A 21 5.15 16.58 4.47
CA GLY A 21 5.99 17.73 4.11
C GLY A 21 6.29 17.77 2.61
N LEU A 22 6.63 16.62 2.03
CA LEU A 22 6.85 16.49 0.58
C LEU A 22 5.56 16.74 -0.21
N LEU A 23 4.43 16.19 0.22
CA LEU A 23 3.14 16.45 -0.42
C LEU A 23 2.75 17.93 -0.35
N TRP A 24 2.94 18.58 0.81
CA TRP A 24 2.63 19.99 0.94
C TRP A 24 3.41 20.85 -0.05
N ASN A 25 4.70 20.55 -0.23
CA ASN A 25 5.55 21.26 -1.18
C ASN A 25 5.05 21.09 -2.63
N GLU A 26 4.66 19.87 -3.02
CA GLU A 26 4.19 19.58 -4.37
C GLU A 26 2.81 20.19 -4.66
N VAL A 27 1.91 20.17 -3.66
CA VAL A 27 0.60 20.85 -3.78
C VAL A 27 0.79 22.36 -3.90
N ARG A 28 1.76 22.92 -3.19
CA ARG A 28 2.12 24.33 -3.31
C ARG A 28 2.69 24.65 -4.69
N GLU A 29 3.58 23.83 -5.21
CA GLU A 29 4.13 23.98 -6.57
C GLU A 29 3.03 23.93 -7.64
N LEU A 30 2.09 22.98 -7.51
CA LEU A 30 0.92 22.89 -8.39
C LEU A 30 0.03 24.14 -8.30
N TRP A 31 -0.09 24.75 -7.11
CA TRP A 31 -0.85 25.98 -6.92
C TRP A 31 -0.15 27.20 -7.52
N ASP A 32 1.17 27.30 -7.35
CA ASP A 32 1.97 28.45 -7.77
C ASP A 32 2.20 28.46 -9.31
N GLU A 33 2.47 27.31 -9.93
CA GLU A 33 2.68 27.20 -11.39
C GLU A 33 1.38 27.13 -12.21
N GLY A 34 0.30 26.68 -11.56
CA GLY A 34 -0.98 26.40 -12.17
C GLY A 34 -1.06 25.00 -12.84
N PRO A 35 -2.25 24.38 -12.88
CA PRO A 35 -2.41 22.97 -13.24
C PRO A 35 -2.04 22.64 -14.69
N ARG A 36 -2.20 23.59 -15.62
CA ARG A 36 -1.84 23.36 -17.04
C ARG A 36 -0.34 23.22 -17.24
N ASN A 37 0.44 24.08 -16.59
CA ASN A 37 1.90 24.07 -16.74
C ASN A 37 2.51 22.87 -16.02
N TYR A 38 1.95 22.52 -14.85
CA TYR A 38 2.37 21.35 -14.07
C TYR A 38 2.21 20.04 -14.85
N ILE A 39 1.03 19.79 -15.45
CA ILE A 39 0.74 18.51 -16.12
C ILE A 39 1.54 18.32 -17.42
N ILE A 40 2.00 19.40 -18.05
CA ILE A 40 2.85 19.33 -19.25
C ILE A 40 4.24 18.77 -18.91
N GLN A 41 4.72 19.00 -17.69
CA GLN A 41 5.97 18.44 -17.20
C GLN A 41 5.74 17.01 -16.69
N LEU A 42 6.09 16.02 -17.50
CA LEU A 42 5.92 14.59 -17.17
C LEU A 42 6.61 14.20 -15.85
N TRP A 43 7.71 14.87 -15.54
CA TRP A 43 8.48 14.72 -14.32
C TRP A 43 7.67 15.07 -13.07
N ASN A 44 7.03 16.24 -13.05
CA ASN A 44 6.14 16.67 -11.96
C ASN A 44 4.95 15.70 -11.80
N VAL A 45 4.40 15.22 -12.92
CA VAL A 45 3.33 14.21 -12.91
C VAL A 45 3.82 12.90 -12.27
N LEU A 46 5.03 12.44 -12.57
CA LEU A 46 5.62 11.24 -11.97
C LEU A 46 5.79 11.40 -10.45
N ASP A 47 6.29 12.55 -10.00
CA ASP A 47 6.45 12.85 -8.58
C ASP A 47 5.12 12.88 -7.83
N PHE A 48 4.09 13.48 -8.43
CA PHE A 48 2.74 13.47 -7.88
C PHE A 48 2.20 12.03 -7.74
N PHE A 49 2.36 11.19 -8.77
CA PHE A 49 1.91 9.79 -8.73
C PHE A 49 2.67 8.96 -7.69
N MET A 50 3.99 9.17 -7.57
CA MET A 50 4.82 8.48 -6.58
C MET A 50 4.35 8.81 -5.16
N LEU A 51 4.09 10.09 -4.85
CA LEU A 51 3.55 10.49 -3.56
C LEU A 51 2.13 9.96 -3.33
N LEU A 52 1.29 9.94 -4.37
CA LEU A 52 -0.06 9.37 -4.29
C LEU A 52 -0.03 7.88 -3.91
N ILE A 53 0.87 7.10 -4.53
CA ILE A 53 1.05 5.67 -4.23
C ILE A 53 1.51 5.46 -2.79
N LEU A 54 2.49 6.26 -2.33
CA LEU A 54 3.00 6.18 -0.95
C LEU A 54 1.92 6.54 0.08
N ILE A 55 1.09 7.55 -0.18
CA ILE A 55 -0.03 7.91 0.70
C ILE A 55 -1.10 6.84 0.70
N THR A 56 -1.40 6.24 -0.45
CA THR A 56 -2.37 5.15 -0.55
C THR A 56 -1.91 3.91 0.23
N SER A 57 -0.60 3.59 0.17
CA SER A 57 0.01 2.54 1.00
C SER A 57 -0.14 2.84 2.50
N PHE A 58 0.16 4.08 2.90
CA PHE A 58 0.03 4.51 4.28
C PHE A 58 -1.44 4.43 4.77
N ALA A 59 -2.39 4.91 3.97
CA ALA A 59 -3.81 4.86 4.28
C ALA A 59 -4.29 3.41 4.45
N SER A 60 -3.86 2.50 3.57
CA SER A 60 -4.21 1.08 3.63
C SER A 60 -3.64 0.39 4.89
N SER A 61 -2.38 0.70 5.24
CA SER A 61 -1.75 0.23 6.48
C SER A 61 -2.49 0.74 7.72
N PHE A 62 -2.89 2.03 7.70
CA PHE A 62 -3.63 2.64 8.80
C PHE A 62 -5.00 1.98 9.00
N ILE A 63 -5.74 1.72 7.92
CA ILE A 63 -7.03 1.01 7.97
C ILE A 63 -6.86 -0.39 8.57
N SER A 64 -5.85 -1.15 8.09
CA SER A 64 -5.53 -2.48 8.62
C SER A 64 -5.27 -2.44 10.13
N HIS A 65 -4.45 -1.49 10.58
CA HIS A 65 -4.12 -1.33 11.99
C HIS A 65 -5.33 -0.91 12.84
N ARG A 66 -6.15 0.02 12.35
CA ARG A 66 -7.38 0.46 13.04
C ARG A 66 -8.34 -0.71 13.24
N ASN A 67 -8.52 -1.54 12.21
CA ASN A 67 -9.41 -2.70 12.29
C ASN A 67 -8.89 -3.77 13.27
N SER A 68 -7.58 -4.04 13.25
CA SER A 68 -6.93 -4.92 14.25
C SER A 68 -7.06 -4.37 15.67
N TRP A 69 -6.87 -3.07 15.88
CA TRP A 69 -7.02 -2.44 17.19
C TRP A 69 -8.47 -2.54 17.71
N ILE A 70 -9.47 -2.26 16.86
CA ILE A 70 -10.90 -2.39 17.22
C ILE A 70 -11.24 -3.85 17.56
N ALA A 71 -10.77 -4.80 16.75
CA ALA A 71 -10.99 -6.22 16.99
C ALA A 71 -10.40 -6.68 18.33
N GLN A 72 -9.19 -6.21 18.68
CA GLN A 72 -8.55 -6.54 19.95
C GLN A 72 -9.30 -5.96 21.16
N GLN A 73 -9.74 -4.70 21.09
CA GLN A 73 -10.52 -4.08 22.17
C GLN A 73 -11.81 -4.86 22.44
N ARG A 74 -12.53 -5.19 21.37
CA ARG A 74 -13.80 -5.92 21.46
C ARG A 74 -13.60 -7.37 21.91
N TRP A 75 -12.46 -7.97 21.57
CA TRP A 75 -12.05 -9.28 22.09
C TRP A 75 -11.84 -9.22 23.60
N ASP A 76 -11.05 -8.26 24.07
CA ASP A 76 -10.78 -8.11 25.50
C ASP A 76 -12.07 -7.84 26.29
N GLU A 77 -13.01 -7.04 25.77
CA GLU A 77 -14.31 -6.79 26.40
C GLU A 77 -15.16 -8.07 26.56
N ILE A 78 -15.20 -8.92 25.53
CA ILE A 78 -16.06 -10.12 25.51
C ILE A 78 -15.47 -11.24 26.36
N PHE A 79 -14.14 -11.38 26.39
CA PHE A 79 -13.47 -12.57 26.94
C PHE A 79 -12.76 -12.34 28.28
N LYS A 80 -12.58 -11.11 28.78
CA LYS A 80 -11.83 -10.84 30.03
C LYS A 80 -12.50 -11.34 31.31
N GLU A 81 -13.81 -11.37 31.41
CA GLU A 81 -14.48 -11.65 32.70
C GLU A 81 -14.86 -13.13 32.89
N ASN A 82 -14.78 -13.94 31.82
CA ASN A 82 -15.63 -15.12 31.73
C ASN A 82 -14.95 -16.38 31.14
N ALA A 83 -13.81 -16.28 30.45
CA ALA A 83 -13.22 -17.40 29.69
C ALA A 83 -11.78 -17.75 30.09
N THR A 84 -11.48 -19.03 30.32
CA THR A 84 -10.12 -19.56 30.55
C THR A 84 -9.49 -20.19 29.31
N PHE A 85 -10.31 -20.58 28.32
CA PHE A 85 -9.86 -21.17 27.06
C PHE A 85 -10.87 -20.82 25.95
N VAL A 86 -10.39 -20.32 24.81
CA VAL A 86 -11.21 -20.00 23.64
C VAL A 86 -10.60 -20.71 22.44
N GLU A 87 -11.16 -21.87 22.11
CA GLU A 87 -10.87 -22.52 20.84
C GLU A 87 -11.79 -21.90 19.81
N CYS A 88 -11.21 -21.02 19.02
CA CYS A 88 -11.90 -20.42 17.90
C CYS A 88 -11.76 -21.44 16.76
N ASP A 89 -12.86 -21.95 16.24
CA ASP A 89 -12.89 -22.50 14.89
C ASP A 89 -13.57 -21.46 13.98
N HIS A 90 -13.37 -21.56 12.67
CA HIS A 90 -13.55 -20.53 11.64
C HIS A 90 -14.89 -19.75 11.66
N MET A 91 -15.92 -20.19 12.39
CA MET A 91 -17.21 -19.53 12.54
C MET A 91 -17.84 -19.64 13.96
N SER A 92 -17.16 -20.22 14.94
CA SER A 92 -17.70 -20.37 16.31
C SER A 92 -16.59 -20.52 17.33
N GLY A 93 -16.64 -19.72 18.40
CA GLY A 93 -15.79 -19.89 19.57
C GLY A 93 -16.54 -20.71 20.63
N ASN A 94 -15.98 -21.85 21.02
CA ASN A 94 -16.46 -22.55 22.21
C ASN A 94 -15.78 -21.91 23.42
N ILE A 95 -16.56 -21.28 24.28
CA ILE A 95 -16.06 -20.68 25.52
C ILE A 95 -16.42 -21.58 26.69
N THR A 96 -15.46 -21.91 27.54
CA THR A 96 -15.73 -22.51 28.84
C THR A 96 -16.05 -21.41 29.86
N LEU A 97 -17.34 -21.16 30.10
CA LEU A 97 -17.82 -20.28 31.16
C LEU A 97 -18.13 -21.13 32.40
N PHE A 98 -17.43 -20.94 33.51
CA PHE A 98 -17.68 -21.68 34.76
C PHE A 98 -17.73 -23.22 34.58
N GLY A 99 -16.93 -23.78 33.66
CA GLY A 99 -16.89 -25.22 33.40
C GLY A 99 -17.95 -25.75 32.42
N GLN A 100 -18.79 -24.90 31.82
CA GLN A 100 -19.76 -25.27 30.79
C GLN A 100 -19.36 -24.69 29.43
N LEU A 101 -19.47 -25.50 28.37
CA LEU A 101 -19.25 -25.07 26.99
C LEU A 101 -20.44 -24.22 26.52
N VAL A 102 -20.18 -22.95 26.21
CA VAL A 102 -21.13 -22.02 25.64
C VAL A 102 -20.63 -21.60 24.26
N ASN A 103 -21.49 -21.75 23.25
CA ASN A 103 -21.21 -21.28 21.91
C ASN A 103 -21.46 -19.78 21.87
N VAL A 104 -20.43 -19.01 21.54
CA VAL A 104 -20.57 -17.57 21.30
C VAL A 104 -20.39 -17.28 19.82
N ASP A 105 -21.43 -16.68 19.24
CA ASP A 105 -21.40 -16.20 17.86
C ASP A 105 -20.54 -14.94 17.79
N VAL A 106 -19.28 -15.11 17.40
CA VAL A 106 -18.35 -14.01 17.16
C VAL A 106 -18.51 -13.54 15.70
N PRO A 107 -18.63 -12.23 15.44
CA PRO A 107 -18.75 -11.75 14.08
C PRO A 107 -17.50 -12.06 13.25
N ARG A 108 -17.72 -12.50 12.00
CA ARG A 108 -16.67 -13.02 11.09
C ARG A 108 -15.46 -12.09 10.91
N TRP A 109 -15.68 -10.77 10.88
CA TRP A 109 -14.59 -9.79 10.75
C TRP A 109 -13.67 -9.79 11.96
N MET A 110 -14.21 -9.98 13.17
CA MET A 110 -13.45 -9.99 14.42
C MET A 110 -12.61 -11.27 14.53
N CYS A 111 -13.18 -12.42 14.16
CA CYS A 111 -12.42 -13.67 14.03
C CYS A 111 -11.26 -13.49 13.04
N TYR A 112 -11.53 -12.94 11.85
CA TYR A 112 -10.49 -12.72 10.84
C TYR A 112 -9.31 -11.91 11.36
N TYR A 113 -9.53 -10.76 12.00
CA TYR A 113 -8.43 -9.94 12.54
C TYR A 113 -7.71 -10.60 13.72
N SER A 114 -8.38 -11.46 14.49
CA SER A 114 -7.73 -12.26 15.55
C SER A 114 -6.79 -13.34 14.96
N TYR A 115 -7.26 -14.12 13.98
CA TYR A 115 -6.44 -15.13 13.29
C TYR A 115 -5.35 -14.53 12.39
N LYS A 116 -5.57 -13.33 11.84
CA LYS A 116 -4.59 -12.60 11.03
C LYS A 116 -3.27 -12.42 11.77
N HIS A 117 -3.29 -12.33 13.11
CA HIS A 117 -2.10 -12.23 13.95
C HIS A 117 -1.35 -13.55 14.16
N ALA A 118 -1.96 -14.70 13.84
CA ALA A 118 -1.37 -16.01 14.02
C ALA A 118 -0.52 -16.47 12.81
N ASP A 119 -1.03 -16.29 11.57
CA ASP A 119 -0.32 -16.71 10.36
C ASP A 119 -0.71 -15.90 9.11
N ARG A 120 0.28 -15.62 8.23
CA ARG A 120 0.11 -14.95 6.94
C ARG A 120 -0.59 -15.84 5.91
N ALA A 121 -0.49 -17.16 6.05
CA ALA A 121 -1.07 -18.13 5.11
C ALA A 121 -2.61 -18.01 4.98
N ASN A 122 -3.28 -17.53 6.04
CA ASN A 122 -4.74 -17.44 6.11
C ASN A 122 -5.31 -16.06 5.73
N TRP A 123 -4.46 -15.15 5.23
CA TRP A 123 -4.92 -13.81 4.86
C TRP A 123 -5.73 -13.84 3.57
N TYR A 124 -6.80 -13.05 3.50
CA TYR A 124 -7.51 -12.87 2.24
C TYR A 124 -6.62 -12.12 1.25
N GLY A 125 -6.67 -12.48 -0.04
CA GLY A 125 -5.89 -11.79 -1.08
C GLY A 125 -6.22 -10.30 -1.23
N SER A 126 -7.40 -9.87 -0.77
CA SER A 126 -7.85 -8.48 -0.74
C SER A 126 -7.54 -7.77 0.58
N ASP A 127 -6.70 -8.33 1.45
CA ASP A 127 -6.38 -7.72 2.74
C ASP A 127 -5.64 -6.37 2.54
N PRO A 128 -6.08 -5.29 3.22
CA PRO A 128 -5.49 -3.97 3.04
C PRO A 128 -4.00 -3.91 3.41
N GLN A 129 -3.49 -4.83 4.24
CA GLN A 129 -2.06 -4.89 4.56
C GLN A 129 -1.23 -5.36 3.35
N LEU A 130 -1.72 -6.35 2.60
CA LEU A 130 -1.01 -6.86 1.41
C LEU A 130 -0.96 -5.79 0.32
N ILE A 131 -2.08 -5.10 0.12
CA ILE A 131 -2.17 -3.97 -0.82
C ILE A 131 -1.20 -2.87 -0.40
N ALA A 132 -1.13 -2.56 0.90
CA ALA A 132 -0.20 -1.57 1.42
C ALA A 132 1.27 -1.93 1.16
N GLU A 133 1.67 -3.18 1.43
CA GLU A 133 3.04 -3.67 1.19
C GLU A 133 3.41 -3.62 -0.30
N ALA A 134 2.48 -3.99 -1.19
CA ALA A 134 2.69 -3.92 -2.63
C ALA A 134 2.84 -2.48 -3.13
N LEU A 135 1.92 -1.59 -2.73
CA LEU A 135 2.01 -0.17 -3.10
C LEU A 135 3.25 0.50 -2.52
N TYR A 136 3.69 0.10 -1.33
CA TYR A 136 4.92 0.62 -0.74
C TYR A 136 6.14 0.24 -1.58
N SER A 137 6.25 -1.01 -2.03
CA SER A 137 7.38 -1.43 -2.85
C SER A 137 7.41 -0.70 -4.20
N PHE A 138 6.24 -0.50 -4.84
CA PHE A 138 6.13 0.34 -6.04
C PHE A 138 6.54 1.78 -5.78
N GLY A 139 6.06 2.39 -4.69
CA GLY A 139 6.42 3.76 -4.31
C GLY A 139 7.92 3.93 -4.06
N ILE A 140 8.57 2.95 -3.41
CA ILE A 140 10.02 2.95 -3.22
C ILE A 140 10.76 2.88 -4.57
N VAL A 141 10.34 2.00 -5.49
CA VAL A 141 10.97 1.88 -6.81
C VAL A 141 10.87 3.21 -7.58
N LEU A 142 9.69 3.84 -7.57
CA LEU A 142 9.48 5.15 -8.20
C LEU A 142 10.25 6.27 -7.49
N SER A 143 10.49 6.16 -6.19
CA SER A 143 11.27 7.17 -5.46
C SER A 143 12.73 7.26 -5.95
N PHE A 144 13.30 6.17 -6.47
CA PHE A 144 14.63 6.20 -7.07
C PHE A 144 14.68 6.98 -8.38
N THR A 145 13.55 7.16 -9.06
CA THR A 145 13.48 7.97 -10.29
C THR A 145 13.83 9.44 -10.01
N ARG A 146 13.67 9.93 -8.78
CA ARG A 146 14.10 11.28 -8.37
C ARG A 146 15.60 11.53 -8.49
N ILE A 147 16.42 10.48 -8.53
CA ILE A 147 17.87 10.63 -8.75
C ILE A 147 18.15 11.26 -10.12
N CYS A 148 17.26 11.06 -11.11
CA CYS A 148 17.37 11.67 -12.43
C CYS A 148 17.37 13.20 -12.39
N TYR A 149 16.70 13.84 -11.42
CA TYR A 149 16.74 15.30 -11.28
C TYR A 149 18.12 15.83 -10.89
N ILE A 150 18.85 15.06 -10.08
CA ILE A 150 20.18 15.45 -9.61
C ILE A 150 21.22 15.25 -10.73
N LEU A 151 20.99 14.29 -11.62
CA LEU A 151 21.91 13.96 -12.72
C LEU A 151 21.96 15.04 -13.81
N GLU A 152 20.87 15.78 -14.03
CA GLU A 152 20.82 16.87 -15.02
C GLU A 152 21.80 18.01 -14.71
N VAL A 153 22.09 18.22 -13.43
CA VAL A 153 22.95 19.31 -12.95
C VAL A 153 24.43 19.02 -13.23
N ASN A 154 24.81 17.78 -13.57
CA ASN A 154 26.19 17.45 -13.84
C ASN A 154 26.53 17.67 -15.33
N GLU A 155 27.57 18.46 -15.60
CA GLU A 155 28.09 18.78 -16.94
C GLU A 155 28.35 17.54 -17.80
N LYS A 156 28.74 16.41 -17.18
CA LYS A 156 29.02 15.16 -17.90
C LYS A 156 27.79 14.31 -18.17
N PHE A 157 26.74 14.41 -17.36
CA PHE A 157 25.56 13.55 -17.45
C PHE A 157 24.35 14.22 -18.11
N GLY A 158 24.28 15.55 -18.16
CA GLY A 158 23.20 16.30 -18.83
C GLY A 158 22.99 15.88 -20.30
N PRO A 159 24.02 15.87 -21.16
CA PRO A 159 23.87 15.45 -22.56
C PRO A 159 23.41 13.98 -22.72
N LEU A 160 23.80 13.12 -21.78
CA LEU A 160 23.40 11.71 -21.77
C LEU A 160 21.91 11.57 -21.39
N GLN A 161 21.43 12.36 -20.44
CA GLN A 161 20.03 12.34 -20.01
C GLN A 161 19.10 12.81 -21.12
N ILE A 162 19.49 13.85 -21.86
CA ILE A 162 18.70 14.36 -23.00
C ILE A 162 18.60 13.31 -24.11
N SER A 163 19.68 12.58 -24.42
CA SER A 163 19.65 11.52 -25.43
C SER A 163 18.87 10.28 -24.97
N LEU A 164 18.92 9.94 -23.69
CA LEU A 164 18.10 8.89 -23.11
C LEU A 164 16.60 9.26 -23.15
N LEU A 165 16.25 10.51 -22.82
CA LEU A 165 14.85 10.92 -22.79
C LEU A 165 14.24 10.98 -24.20
N SER A 166 15.01 11.40 -25.21
CA SER A 166 14.55 11.39 -26.61
C SER A 166 14.33 9.97 -27.14
N THR A 167 15.25 9.04 -26.84
CA THR A 167 15.12 7.64 -27.25
C THR A 167 13.96 6.93 -26.53
N VAL A 168 13.74 7.19 -25.25
CA VAL A 168 12.54 6.70 -24.52
C VAL A 168 11.25 7.21 -25.15
N GLY A 169 11.22 8.50 -25.53
CA GLY A 169 10.08 9.07 -26.25
C GLY A 169 9.80 8.36 -27.58
N ASP A 170 10.84 7.94 -28.31
CA ASP A 170 10.67 7.16 -29.53
C ASP A 170 10.20 5.72 -29.26
N ILE A 171 10.71 5.06 -28.20
CA ILE A 171 10.24 3.74 -27.77
C ILE A 171 8.74 3.78 -27.43
N ILE A 172 8.27 4.80 -26.71
CA ILE A 172 6.84 4.93 -26.35
C ILE A 172 5.97 5.05 -27.60
N LYS A 173 6.41 5.80 -28.63
CA LYS A 173 5.67 5.89 -29.91
C LYS A 173 5.53 4.52 -30.59
N TRP A 174 6.61 3.73 -30.63
CA TRP A 174 6.59 2.39 -31.23
C TRP A 174 5.88 1.34 -30.38
N SER A 175 5.85 1.54 -29.05
CA SER A 175 5.18 0.64 -28.10
C SER A 175 3.69 0.46 -28.41
N GLY A 176 3.02 1.49 -28.93
CA GLY A 176 1.60 1.39 -29.33
C GLY A 176 1.34 0.33 -30.41
N ILE A 177 2.20 0.26 -31.43
CA ILE A 177 2.09 -0.76 -32.49
C ILE A 177 2.37 -2.15 -31.92
N PHE A 178 3.37 -2.27 -31.03
CA PHE A 178 3.68 -3.52 -30.35
C PHE A 178 2.48 -4.06 -29.57
N PHE A 179 1.84 -3.22 -28.74
CA PHE A 179 0.67 -3.65 -27.95
C PHE A 179 -0.56 -3.95 -28.82
N MET A 180 -0.76 -3.26 -29.94
CA MET A 180 -1.82 -3.57 -30.89
C MET A 180 -1.66 -4.97 -31.49
N ILE A 181 -0.45 -5.30 -31.96
CA ILE A 181 -0.12 -6.62 -32.51
C ILE A 181 -0.22 -7.70 -31.42
N PHE A 182 0.38 -7.44 -30.25
CA PHE A 182 0.35 -8.35 -29.11
C PHE A 182 -1.09 -8.68 -28.69
N GLY A 183 -1.97 -7.66 -28.61
CA GLY A 183 -3.38 -7.85 -28.29
C GLY A 183 -4.12 -8.69 -29.34
N ALA A 184 -3.88 -8.46 -30.64
CA ALA A 184 -4.48 -9.25 -31.71
C ALA A 184 -4.07 -10.73 -31.62
N PHE A 185 -2.80 -11.02 -31.34
CA PHE A 185 -2.33 -12.39 -31.11
C PHE A 185 -2.91 -13.00 -29.84
N LEU A 186 -3.00 -12.25 -28.74
CA LEU A 186 -3.53 -12.74 -27.46
C LEU A 186 -5.01 -13.12 -27.60
N LEU A 187 -5.81 -12.31 -28.29
CA LEU A 187 -7.20 -12.65 -28.62
C LEU A 187 -7.31 -13.86 -29.55
N GLY A 188 -6.41 -13.96 -30.54
CA GLY A 188 -6.33 -15.12 -31.43
C GLY A 188 -6.00 -16.43 -30.69
N LEU A 189 -5.09 -16.39 -29.71
CA LEU A 189 -4.74 -17.53 -28.87
C LEU A 189 -5.83 -17.87 -27.84
N PHE A 190 -6.54 -16.87 -27.31
CA PHE A 190 -7.63 -17.09 -26.36
C PHE A 190 -8.86 -17.73 -27.02
N ASN A 191 -9.06 -17.48 -28.32
CA ASN A 191 -10.19 -17.99 -29.09
C ASN A 191 -9.92 -19.34 -29.78
N LEU A 192 -8.72 -19.91 -29.60
CA LEU A 192 -8.32 -21.21 -30.14
C LEU A 192 -8.39 -22.28 -29.06
#